data_AF-A0A423KNP7-F1
#
_entry.id   AF-A0A423KNP7-F1
#
_cell.length_a   1.000
_cell.length_b   1.000
_cell.length_c   1.000
_cell.angle_alpha   90.00
_cell.angle_beta   90.00
_cell.angle_gamma   90.00
#
_symmetry.space_group_name_H-M   'P 1'
#
loop_
_entity.id
_entity.type
_entity.pdbx_description
1 polymer ?
#
loop_
_entity_poly.entity_id
_entity_poly.type
_entity_poly.pdbx_seq_one_letter_code
_entity_poly.pdbx_strand_id
1 'polypeptide(L)'
;MGAEFMIDFDVPALLPPQHYSFPPVISVSDIYEQARKCYSLQAWEAVGILCRKIVDIQSIFMWQTRHPGKEHPSNLAQRLEELLVKGIKEKKKIARSEVSEFLNFDSIKHRLFYDMDRIRESGNDAAHEMVAYHDDEAEAMLIFTQNFLDESESWMQSLRKASQKTSPPKEPRADQAR
;
A
#
# COMPACT_ATOMS: atom_id res chain seq x y z
N MET A 1 22.21 -13.00 -42.17
CA MET A 1 22.69 -11.89 -41.33
C MET A 1 21.84 -11.87 -40.08
N GLY A 2 22.29 -12.53 -39.02
CA GLY A 2 21.62 -12.50 -37.71
C GLY A 2 22.33 -11.45 -36.85
N ALA A 3 21.59 -10.49 -36.31
CA ALA A 3 22.12 -9.59 -35.31
C ALA A 3 22.19 -10.36 -33.97
N GLU A 4 23.40 -10.70 -33.53
CA GLU A 4 23.66 -11.06 -32.14
C GLU A 4 23.35 -9.82 -31.30
N PHE A 5 22.27 -9.87 -30.51
CA PHE A 5 22.11 -8.97 -29.38
C PHE A 5 23.14 -9.36 -28.32
N MET A 6 24.33 -8.81 -28.43
CA MET A 6 25.34 -8.88 -27.38
C MET A 6 24.92 -7.88 -26.30
N ILE A 7 24.29 -8.37 -25.22
CA ILE A 7 24.10 -7.55 -24.01
C ILE A 7 25.48 -7.46 -23.37
N ASP A 8 26.08 -6.28 -23.48
CA ASP A 8 27.36 -5.97 -22.84
C ASP A 8 27.14 -5.82 -21.32
N PHE A 9 27.60 -6.81 -20.57
CA PHE A 9 27.54 -6.83 -19.10
C PHE A 9 28.74 -6.09 -18.46
N ASP A 10 29.62 -5.44 -19.24
CA ASP A 10 30.75 -4.63 -18.73
C ASP A 10 30.31 -3.26 -18.15
N VAL A 11 29.15 -3.21 -17.50
CA VAL A 11 28.81 -2.10 -16.60
C VAL A 11 29.27 -2.51 -15.20
N PRO A 12 30.41 -1.99 -14.70
CA PRO A 12 30.81 -2.25 -13.32
C PRO A 12 29.68 -1.83 -12.38
N ALA A 13 29.40 -2.63 -11.36
CA ALA A 13 28.40 -2.29 -10.34
C ALA A 13 28.63 -0.85 -9.89
N LEU A 14 27.66 0.04 -10.15
CA LEU A 14 27.85 1.49 -10.08
C LEU A 14 28.34 1.97 -8.70
N LEU A 15 28.17 1.16 -7.65
CA LEU A 15 28.75 1.34 -6.32
C LEU A 15 28.98 -0.05 -5.68
N PRO A 16 29.99 -0.24 -4.81
CA PRO A 16 30.09 -1.45 -4.01
C PRO A 16 28.79 -1.65 -3.22
N PRO A 17 28.29 -2.90 -3.06
CA PRO A 17 27.09 -3.16 -2.29
C PRO A 17 27.26 -2.60 -0.89
N GLN A 18 26.53 -1.51 -0.58
CA GLN A 18 26.48 -0.97 0.76
C GLN A 18 25.66 -1.94 1.60
N HIS A 19 26.34 -2.79 2.35
CA HIS A 19 25.71 -3.62 3.37
C HIS A 19 25.22 -2.68 4.48
N TYR A 20 23.92 -2.37 4.47
CA TYR A 20 23.30 -1.67 5.58
C TYR A 20 23.44 -2.52 6.84
N SER A 21 24.04 -1.96 7.89
CA SER A 21 24.28 -2.64 9.17
C SER A 21 22.98 -3.01 9.91
N PHE A 22 21.87 -2.42 9.49
CA PHE A 22 20.50 -2.75 9.86
C PHE A 22 19.65 -2.73 8.59
N PRO A 23 18.65 -3.62 8.43
CA PRO A 23 17.74 -3.51 7.29
C PRO A 23 17.14 -2.10 7.30
N PRO A 24 17.29 -1.30 6.23
CA PRO A 24 16.77 0.05 6.21
C PRO A 24 15.26 -0.01 6.43
N VAL A 25 14.74 0.84 7.33
CA VAL A 25 13.31 1.01 7.49
C VAL A 25 12.78 1.54 6.17
N ILE A 26 12.08 0.70 5.41
CA ILE A 26 11.65 1.03 4.05
C ILE A 26 10.52 2.06 4.16
N SER A 27 10.78 3.29 3.71
CA SER A 27 9.75 4.32 3.57
C SER A 27 8.86 3.98 2.37
N VAL A 28 7.55 4.06 2.56
CA VAL A 28 6.57 3.89 1.47
C VAL A 28 6.81 4.89 0.33
N SER A 29 7.21 6.12 0.67
CA SER A 29 7.55 7.14 -0.33
C SER A 29 8.75 6.74 -1.18
N ASP A 30 9.76 6.10 -0.59
CA ASP A 30 10.96 5.67 -1.34
C ASP A 30 10.62 4.53 -2.30
N ILE A 31 9.72 3.62 -1.90
CA ILE A 31 9.23 2.56 -2.79
C ILE A 31 8.41 3.16 -3.94
N TYR A 32 7.61 4.19 -3.66
CA TYR A 32 6.83 4.85 -4.70
C TYR A 32 7.73 5.54 -5.74
N GLU A 33 8.78 6.22 -5.30
CA GLU A 33 9.79 6.78 -6.21
C GLU A 33 10.55 5.70 -6.98
N GLN A 34 10.78 4.52 -6.40
CA GLN A 34 11.31 3.38 -7.16
C GLN A 34 10.33 2.92 -8.24
N ALA A 35 9.03 2.83 -7.93
CA ALA A 35 8.01 2.45 -8.92
C ALA A 35 7.96 3.45 -10.08
N ARG A 36 8.03 4.77 -9.79
CA ARG A 36 8.10 5.82 -10.83
C ARG A 36 9.35 5.68 -11.71
N LYS A 37 10.50 5.32 -11.13
CA LYS A 37 11.73 5.05 -11.89
C LYS A 37 11.58 3.81 -12.76
N CYS A 38 11.02 2.72 -12.24
CA CYS A 38 10.72 1.52 -13.02
C CYS A 38 9.83 1.84 -14.22
N TYR A 39 8.81 2.68 -14.04
CA TYR A 39 7.97 3.17 -15.14
C TYR A 39 8.79 3.92 -16.19
N SER A 40 9.66 4.85 -15.80
CA SER A 40 10.53 5.57 -16.77
C SER A 40 11.49 4.68 -17.55
N LEU A 41 11.82 3.51 -16.99
CA LEU A 41 12.69 2.49 -17.60
C LEU A 41 11.90 1.41 -18.35
N GLN A 42 10.57 1.55 -18.47
CA GLN A 42 9.68 0.57 -19.10
C GLN A 42 9.68 -0.80 -18.40
N ALA A 43 10.04 -0.85 -17.12
CA ALA A 43 9.99 -2.04 -16.29
C ALA A 43 8.59 -2.21 -15.67
N TRP A 44 7.59 -2.45 -16.53
CA TRP A 44 6.16 -2.41 -16.17
C TRP A 44 5.78 -3.37 -15.04
N GLU A 45 6.20 -4.63 -15.12
CA GLU A 45 5.92 -5.64 -14.07
C GLU A 45 6.46 -5.20 -12.70
N ALA A 46 7.65 -4.58 -12.69
CA ALA A 46 8.26 -4.07 -11.47
C ALA A 46 7.42 -2.94 -10.85
N VAL A 47 6.75 -2.12 -11.67
CA VAL A 47 5.80 -1.10 -11.18
C VAL A 47 4.67 -1.77 -10.40
N GLY A 48 4.01 -2.78 -10.98
CA GLY A 48 2.92 -3.50 -10.33
C GLY A 48 3.34 -4.16 -9.01
N ILE A 49 4.49 -4.84 -9.00
CA ILE A 49 5.04 -5.50 -7.81
C ILE A 49 5.35 -4.50 -6.69
N LEU A 50 5.99 -3.37 -7.03
CA LEU A 50 6.33 -2.32 -6.06
C LEU A 50 5.07 -1.64 -5.50
N CYS A 51 4.06 -1.38 -6.33
CA CYS A 51 2.78 -0.82 -5.89
C CYS A 51 2.05 -1.78 -4.94
N ARG A 52 2.00 -3.08 -5.22
CA ARG A 52 1.44 -4.09 -4.30
C ARG A 52 2.21 -4.15 -2.98
N LYS A 53 3.54 -4.04 -3.01
CA LYS A 53 4.37 -3.97 -1.79
C LYS A 53 4.04 -2.73 -0.95
N ILE A 54 3.81 -1.58 -1.58
CA ILE A 54 3.36 -0.36 -0.91
C ILE A 54 2.04 -0.60 -0.18
N VAL A 55 1.04 -1.20 -0.82
CA VAL A 55 -0.25 -1.52 -0.19
C VAL A 55 -0.09 -2.44 1.01
N ASP A 56 0.79 -3.44 0.90
CA ASP A 56 1.09 -4.38 1.97
C ASP A 56 1.63 -3.67 3.22
N ILE A 57 2.64 -2.82 3.04
CA ILE A 57 3.27 -2.05 4.12
C ILE A 57 2.31 -1.01 4.69
N GLN A 58 1.66 -0.22 3.83
CA GLN A 58 0.79 0.87 4.27
C GLN A 58 -0.45 0.36 5.01
N SER A 59 -1.01 -0.78 4.59
CA SER A 59 -2.13 -1.40 5.32
C SER A 59 -1.75 -1.86 6.74
N ILE A 60 -0.48 -2.20 6.99
CA ILE A 60 0.02 -2.51 8.34
C ILE A 60 0.04 -1.22 9.20
N PHE A 61 0.55 -0.11 8.66
CA PHE A 61 0.54 1.18 9.38
C PHE A 61 -0.88 1.67 9.67
N MET A 62 -1.78 1.53 8.69
CA MET A 62 -3.20 1.84 8.84
C MET A 62 -3.86 0.96 9.92
N TRP A 63 -3.54 -0.34 9.96
CA TRP A 63 -4.02 -1.25 10.99
C TRP A 63 -3.55 -0.83 12.38
N GLN A 64 -2.25 -0.60 12.56
CA GLN A 64 -1.67 -0.16 13.83
C GLN A 64 -2.25 1.17 14.30
N THR A 65 -2.57 2.08 13.37
CA THR A 65 -3.20 3.37 13.70
C THR A 65 -4.63 3.17 14.22
N ARG A 66 -5.41 2.23 13.65
CA ARG A 66 -6.78 1.95 14.07
C ARG A 66 -6.87 1.03 15.29
N HIS A 67 -5.93 0.12 15.43
CA HIS A 67 -5.89 -0.95 16.43
C HIS A 67 -4.51 -1.02 17.11
N PRO A 68 -4.13 -0.01 17.91
CA PRO A 68 -2.82 0.03 18.55
C PRO A 68 -2.55 -1.22 19.39
N GLY A 69 -1.37 -1.82 19.23
CA GLY A 69 -0.94 -3.00 19.98
C GLY A 69 -1.62 -4.32 19.59
N LYS A 70 -2.47 -4.33 18.55
CA LYS A 70 -3.07 -5.58 18.04
C LYS A 70 -2.30 -6.08 16.81
N GLU A 71 -2.17 -7.40 16.73
CA GLU A 71 -1.68 -8.05 15.51
C GLU A 71 -2.63 -7.82 14.34
N HIS A 72 -2.07 -7.79 13.13
CA HIS A 72 -2.83 -7.66 11.89
C HIS A 72 -2.96 -9.01 11.19
N PRO A 73 -4.00 -9.24 10.38
CA PRO A 73 -4.07 -10.43 9.53
C PRO A 73 -2.85 -10.51 8.60
N SER A 74 -2.27 -11.71 8.45
CA SER A 74 -1.11 -11.95 7.58
C SER A 74 -1.48 -11.85 6.10
N ASN A 75 -2.67 -12.34 5.74
CA ASN A 75 -3.19 -12.24 4.39
C ASN A 75 -3.64 -10.80 4.09
N LEU A 76 -3.07 -10.20 3.03
CA LEU A 76 -3.36 -8.82 2.64
C LEU A 76 -4.85 -8.59 2.34
N ALA A 77 -5.49 -9.49 1.60
CA ALA A 77 -6.91 -9.40 1.28
C ALA A 77 -7.80 -9.25 2.52
N GLN A 78 -7.62 -10.20 3.44
CA GLN A 78 -8.38 -10.24 4.68
C GLN A 78 -8.13 -8.96 5.50
N ARG A 79 -6.88 -8.50 5.56
CA ARG A 79 -6.52 -7.26 6.25
C ARG A 79 -7.26 -6.06 5.69
N LEU A 80 -7.32 -5.89 4.36
CA LEU A 80 -8.05 -4.78 3.73
C LEU A 80 -9.55 -4.85 4.03
N GLU A 81 -10.15 -6.04 3.94
CA GLU A 81 -11.57 -6.24 4.21
C GLU A 81 -11.94 -5.87 5.66
N GLU A 82 -11.21 -6.41 6.63
CA GLU A 82 -11.46 -6.12 8.05
C GLU A 82 -11.19 -4.66 8.42
N LEU A 83 -10.18 -4.04 7.79
CA LEU A 83 -9.79 -2.67 8.06
C LEU A 83 -10.83 -1.67 7.50
N LEU A 84 -11.31 -1.88 6.27
CA LEU A 84 -12.00 -0.84 5.51
C LEU A 84 -13.49 -1.13 5.27
N VAL A 85 -13.86 -2.39 5.05
CA VAL A 85 -15.21 -2.79 4.58
C VAL A 85 -15.80 -3.95 5.37
N LYS A 86 -15.48 -4.02 6.67
CA LYS A 86 -15.90 -5.11 7.55
C LYS A 86 -17.41 -5.35 7.48
N GLY A 87 -17.78 -6.60 7.19
CA GLY A 87 -19.17 -7.07 7.20
C GLY A 87 -19.97 -6.82 5.91
N ILE A 88 -19.37 -6.29 4.83
CA ILE A 88 -20.08 -6.20 3.53
C ILE A 88 -20.43 -7.59 3.02
N LYS A 89 -19.46 -8.53 3.00
CA LYS A 89 -19.67 -9.90 2.52
C LYS A 89 -20.71 -10.67 3.33
N GLU A 90 -20.64 -10.58 4.66
CA GLU A 90 -21.56 -11.28 5.57
C GLU A 90 -23.01 -10.80 5.39
N LYS A 91 -23.21 -9.48 5.22
CA LYS A 91 -24.54 -8.88 5.04
C LYS A 91 -25.17 -9.20 3.69
N LYS A 92 -24.35 -9.36 2.64
CA LYS A 92 -24.83 -9.48 1.26
C LYS A 92 -24.65 -10.87 0.64
N LYS A 93 -23.93 -11.79 1.30
CA LYS A 93 -23.55 -13.12 0.75
C LYS A 93 -22.92 -13.05 -0.64
N ILE A 94 -22.11 -12.02 -0.88
CA ILE A 94 -21.54 -11.71 -2.19
C ILE A 94 -20.20 -12.42 -2.41
N ALA A 95 -19.91 -12.75 -3.66
CA ALA A 95 -18.59 -13.22 -4.05
C ALA A 95 -17.57 -12.09 -3.91
N ARG A 96 -16.29 -12.44 -3.78
CA ARG A 96 -15.22 -11.46 -3.64
C ARG A 96 -15.13 -10.52 -4.84
N SER A 97 -15.28 -11.06 -6.05
CA SER A 97 -15.27 -10.32 -7.31
C SER A 97 -16.35 -9.24 -7.38
N GLU A 98 -17.44 -9.40 -6.63
CA GLU A 98 -18.61 -8.51 -6.67
C GLU A 98 -18.53 -7.40 -5.60
N VAL A 99 -17.56 -7.44 -4.67
CA VAL A 99 -17.48 -6.49 -3.55
C VAL A 99 -17.45 -5.04 -4.04
N SER A 100 -16.82 -4.79 -5.20
CA SER A 100 -16.72 -3.46 -5.81
C SER A 100 -18.09 -2.83 -6.13
N GLU A 101 -19.11 -3.63 -6.45
CA GLU A 101 -20.46 -3.16 -6.80
C GLU A 101 -21.25 -2.64 -5.59
N PHE A 102 -20.83 -3.04 -4.39
CA PHE A 102 -21.48 -2.65 -3.13
C PHE A 102 -20.72 -1.54 -2.40
N LEU A 103 -19.76 -0.90 -3.07
CA LEU A 103 -18.98 0.17 -2.49
C LEU A 103 -19.72 1.51 -2.58
N ASN A 104 -19.80 2.22 -1.45
CA ASN A 104 -20.23 3.61 -1.42
C ASN A 104 -19.00 4.53 -1.60
N PHE A 105 -18.83 5.08 -2.79
CA PHE A 105 -17.69 5.94 -3.13
C PHE A 105 -17.70 7.32 -2.43
N ASP A 106 -18.76 7.70 -1.71
CA ASP A 106 -18.71 8.86 -0.80
C ASP A 106 -17.86 8.57 0.45
N SER A 107 -17.72 7.28 0.82
CA SER A 107 -16.94 6.84 1.97
C SER A 107 -15.47 6.67 1.63
N ILE A 108 -14.60 7.42 2.30
CA ILE A 108 -13.14 7.29 2.18
C ILE A 108 -12.66 5.85 2.40
N LYS A 109 -13.30 5.09 3.27
CA LYS A 109 -12.90 3.69 3.52
C LYS A 109 -13.17 2.80 2.30
N HIS A 110 -14.26 3.05 1.59
CA HIS A 110 -14.64 2.26 0.43
C HIS A 110 -13.79 2.64 -0.79
N ARG A 111 -13.45 3.92 -0.96
CA ARG A 111 -12.47 4.37 -1.97
C ARG A 111 -11.10 3.77 -1.72
N LEU A 112 -10.58 3.88 -0.50
CA LEU A 112 -9.34 3.22 -0.08
C LEU A 112 -9.38 1.71 -0.34
N PHE A 113 -10.49 1.04 -0.03
CA PHE A 113 -10.60 -0.40 -0.28
C PHE A 113 -10.53 -0.71 -1.78
N TYR A 114 -11.26 0.05 -2.61
CA TYR A 114 -11.25 -0.12 -4.05
C TYR A 114 -9.85 0.02 -4.63
N ASP A 115 -9.16 1.12 -4.34
CA ASP A 115 -7.83 1.39 -4.87
C ASP A 115 -6.81 0.33 -4.40
N MET A 116 -6.81 0.01 -3.09
CA MET A 116 -5.88 -0.95 -2.52
C MET A 116 -6.12 -2.38 -3.01
N ASP A 117 -7.38 -2.80 -3.19
CA ASP A 117 -7.69 -4.14 -3.70
C ASP A 117 -7.38 -4.25 -5.20
N ARG A 118 -7.61 -3.18 -5.99
CA ARG A 118 -7.18 -3.12 -7.41
C ARG A 118 -5.68 -3.22 -7.57
N ILE A 119 -4.92 -2.49 -6.76
CA ILE A 119 -3.45 -2.58 -6.77
C ILE A 119 -2.97 -3.97 -6.33
N ARG A 120 -3.64 -4.59 -5.35
CA ARG A 120 -3.33 -5.96 -4.92
C ARG A 120 -3.54 -6.96 -6.06
N GLU A 121 -4.66 -6.89 -6.76
CA GLU A 121 -4.97 -7.81 -7.87
C GLU A 121 -3.97 -7.63 -9.01
N SER A 122 -3.86 -6.40 -9.52
CA SER A 122 -2.99 -6.12 -10.66
C SER A 122 -1.50 -6.38 -10.33
N GLY A 123 -1.04 -6.08 -9.12
CA GLY A 123 0.33 -6.40 -8.71
C GLY A 123 0.57 -7.89 -8.42
N ASN A 124 -0.48 -8.68 -8.15
CA ASN A 124 -0.36 -10.14 -8.15
C ASN A 124 -0.25 -10.66 -9.58
N ASP A 125 -1.01 -10.09 -10.51
CA ASP A 125 -0.95 -10.46 -11.93
C ASP A 125 0.46 -10.20 -12.49
N ALA A 126 1.01 -9.01 -12.23
CA ALA A 126 2.39 -8.63 -12.58
C ALA A 126 3.46 -9.58 -12.00
N ALA A 127 3.16 -10.31 -10.91
CA ALA A 127 4.12 -11.18 -10.24
C ALA A 127 4.01 -12.65 -10.64
N HIS A 128 2.84 -13.07 -11.14
CA HIS A 128 2.48 -14.50 -11.22
C HIS A 128 1.88 -14.93 -12.54
N GLU A 129 1.30 -14.02 -13.32
CA GLU A 129 0.67 -14.36 -14.59
C GLU A 129 1.71 -14.42 -15.71
N MET A 130 1.45 -15.26 -16.71
CA MET A 130 2.31 -15.35 -17.90
C MET A 130 2.06 -14.23 -18.92
N VAL A 131 1.03 -13.41 -18.69
CA VAL A 131 0.64 -12.32 -19.59
C VAL A 131 1.54 -11.12 -19.31
N ALA A 132 2.01 -10.49 -20.38
CA ALA A 132 2.86 -9.30 -20.27
C ALA A 132 2.08 -8.16 -19.61
N TYR A 133 2.70 -7.54 -18.61
CA TYR A 133 2.19 -6.34 -17.96
C TYR A 133 2.54 -5.11 -18.80
N HIS A 134 1.55 -4.30 -19.16
CA HIS A 134 1.70 -3.22 -20.14
C HIS A 134 1.81 -1.82 -19.49
N ASP A 135 2.06 -0.82 -20.34
CA ASP A 135 2.30 0.56 -19.93
C ASP A 135 1.05 1.21 -19.32
N ASP A 136 -0.13 0.91 -19.85
CA ASP A 136 -1.42 1.37 -19.32
C ASP A 136 -1.72 0.78 -17.93
N GLU A 137 -1.44 -0.51 -17.72
CA GLU A 137 -1.56 -1.17 -16.43
C GLU A 137 -0.60 -0.54 -15.40
N ALA A 138 0.65 -0.33 -15.79
CA ALA A 138 1.66 0.29 -14.94
C ALA A 138 1.33 1.75 -14.60
N GLU A 139 0.81 2.53 -15.56
CA GLU A 139 0.38 3.91 -15.34
C GLU A 139 -0.81 3.96 -14.37
N ALA A 140 -1.81 3.11 -14.60
CA ALA A 140 -2.96 2.99 -13.72
C ALA A 140 -2.52 2.66 -12.28
N MET A 141 -1.56 1.75 -12.09
CA MET A 141 -1.03 1.43 -10.76
C MET A 141 -0.37 2.60 -10.07
N LEU A 142 0.40 3.43 -10.79
CA LEU A 142 0.98 4.64 -10.20
C LEU A 142 -0.08 5.64 -9.77
N ILE A 143 -1.14 5.81 -10.57
CA ILE A 143 -2.26 6.70 -10.27
C ILE A 143 -3.03 6.22 -9.04
N PHE A 144 -3.46 4.95 -9.02
CA PHE A 144 -4.14 4.38 -7.87
C PHE A 144 -3.26 4.41 -6.62
N THR A 145 -1.96 4.17 -6.78
CA THR A 145 -1.02 4.19 -5.66
C THR A 145 -0.88 5.58 -5.06
N GLN A 146 -0.79 6.63 -5.89
CA GLN A 146 -0.76 8.01 -5.39
C GLN A 146 -2.06 8.36 -4.65
N ASN A 147 -3.21 8.08 -5.26
CA ASN A 147 -4.52 8.39 -4.69
C ASN A 147 -4.70 7.73 -3.32
N PHE A 148 -4.40 6.44 -3.19
CA PHE A 148 -4.56 5.75 -1.92
C PHE A 148 -3.57 6.26 -0.86
N LEU A 149 -2.34 6.65 -1.22
CA LEU A 149 -1.39 7.20 -0.25
C LEU A 149 -1.93 8.49 0.37
N ASP A 150 -2.43 9.39 -0.46
CA ASP A 150 -3.00 10.66 -0.01
C ASP A 150 -4.26 10.45 0.84
N GLU A 151 -5.17 9.58 0.40
CA GLU A 151 -6.37 9.25 1.17
C GLU A 151 -6.05 8.53 2.48
N SER A 152 -5.06 7.64 2.49
CA SER A 152 -4.71 6.83 3.66
C SER A 152 -4.12 7.69 4.77
N GLU A 153 -3.30 8.69 4.42
CA GLU A 153 -2.75 9.63 5.39
C GLU A 153 -3.87 10.52 5.97
N SER A 154 -4.75 11.07 5.13
CA SER A 154 -5.92 11.83 5.58
C SER A 154 -6.80 11.02 6.54
N TRP A 155 -7.07 9.77 6.18
CA TRP A 155 -7.83 8.85 7.01
C TRP A 155 -7.13 8.55 8.35
N MET A 156 -5.84 8.25 8.36
CA MET A 156 -5.08 7.97 9.58
C MET A 156 -5.00 9.20 10.50
N GLN A 157 -4.84 10.40 9.95
CA GLN A 157 -4.89 11.63 10.72
C GLN A 157 -6.24 11.84 11.39
N SER A 158 -7.34 11.51 10.70
CA SER A 158 -8.69 11.61 11.27
C SER A 158 -8.85 10.70 12.50
N LEU A 159 -8.30 9.48 12.45
CA LEU A 159 -8.31 8.52 13.56
C LEU A 159 -7.48 9.03 14.75
N ARG A 160 -6.27 9.55 14.48
CA ARG A 160 -5.39 10.10 15.53
C ARG A 160 -6.07 11.27 16.26
N LYS A 161 -6.71 12.18 15.51
CA LYS A 161 -7.48 13.31 16.07
C LYS A 161 -8.67 12.83 16.90
N ALA A 162 -9.39 11.81 16.44
CA ALA A 162 -10.52 11.25 17.20
C ALA A 162 -10.06 10.65 18.54
N SER A 163 -8.94 9.91 18.55
CA SER A 163 -8.36 9.31 19.76
C SER A 163 -7.92 10.35 20.81
N GLN A 164 -7.34 11.47 20.36
CA GLN A 164 -6.95 12.58 21.24
C GLN A 164 -8.15 13.27 21.89
N LYS A 165 -9.28 13.42 21.19
CA LYS A 165 -10.50 14.02 21.74
C LYS A 165 -11.19 13.14 22.80
N THR A 166 -10.99 11.83 22.74
CA THR A 166 -11.56 10.86 23.69
C THR A 166 -10.68 10.60 24.91
N SER A 167 -9.47 11.18 24.97
CA SER A 167 -8.58 11.06 26.12
C SER A 167 -9.01 12.06 27.21
N PRO A 168 -9.18 11.65 28.49
CA PRO A 168 -9.56 12.57 29.55
C PRO A 168 -8.51 13.68 29.73
N PRO A 169 -8.89 14.89 30.19
CA PRO A 169 -7.91 15.92 30.52
C PRO A 169 -6.95 15.34 31.57
N LYS A 170 -5.64 15.49 31.34
CA LYS A 170 -4.66 15.18 32.40
C LYS A 170 -5.01 16.04 33.61
N GLU A 171 -5.42 15.41 34.71
CA GLU A 171 -5.63 16.09 35.97
C GLU A 171 -4.36 16.90 36.31
N PRO A 172 -4.48 18.17 36.73
CA PRO A 172 -3.34 18.91 37.21
C PRO A 172 -2.78 18.16 38.42
N ARG A 173 -1.49 17.80 38.37
CA ARG A 173 -0.79 17.20 39.51
C ARG A 173 -0.95 18.12 40.71
N ALA A 174 -1.69 17.65 41.71
CA ALA A 174 -1.81 18.28 43.02
C ALA A 174 -0.50 18.08 43.81
N ASP A 175 0.60 18.69 43.36
CA ASP A 175 1.90 18.67 44.05
C ASP A 175 2.65 19.99 43.89
N GLN A 176 1.93 21.12 43.90
CA GLN A 176 2.50 22.45 44.10
C GLN A 176 1.60 23.28 45.02
N ALA A 177 1.51 22.84 46.27
CA ALA A 177 1.12 23.70 47.38
C ALA A 177 1.86 23.22 48.64
N ARG A 178 3.09 23.71 48.81
CA ARG A 178 3.74 23.87 50.11
C ARG A 178 4.44 25.22 50.12
#